data_AF-I0YTL8-F1
#
_entry.id   AF-I0YTL8-F1
#
_cell.length_a   1.000
_cell.length_b   1.000
_cell.length_c   1.000
_cell.angle_alpha   90.00
_cell.angle_beta   90.00
_cell.angle_gamma   90.00
#
_symmetry.space_group_name_H-M   'P 1'
#
loop_
_entity.id
_entity.type
_entity.pdbx_description
1 polymer ?
#
loop_
_entity_poly.entity_id
_entity_poly.type
_entity_poly.pdbx_seq_one_letter_code
_entity_poly.pdbx_strand_id
1 'polypeptide(L)'
;EKVFWEGPPHRGDLAINIALGTTLLWLPLTFAALGRGIFVNYRFTDRRITVSTSAPWKTESLDAAYQEVKDVKTVGRGLGFWGDMVVTLRNGDKIELRSLPK
;
A
#
# COMPACT_ATOMS: atom_id res chain seq x y z
N GLU A 1 9.19 10.38 17.70
CA GLU A 1 8.12 9.94 16.78
C GLU A 1 7.77 8.52 17.21
N LYS A 2 6.50 8.27 17.55
CA LYS A 2 6.03 6.96 18.01
C LYS A 2 5.47 6.22 16.80
N VAL A 3 6.05 5.06 16.47
CA VAL A 3 5.56 4.21 15.38
C VAL A 3 4.41 3.37 15.92
N PHE A 4 3.24 3.47 15.28
CA PHE A 4 2.09 2.64 15.60
C PHE A 4 2.04 1.38 14.75
N TRP A 5 2.43 1.48 13.49
CA TRP A 5 2.45 0.36 12.57
C TRP A 5 3.53 0.56 11.51
N GLU A 6 4.22 -0.52 11.16
CA GLU A 6 5.15 -0.56 10.04
C GLU A 6 5.11 -1.95 9.41
N GLY A 7 5.02 -2.01 8.08
CA GLY A 7 5.02 -3.28 7.38
C GLY A 7 4.73 -3.20 5.89
N PRO A 8 4.92 -4.31 5.18
CA PRO A 8 4.60 -4.44 3.77
C PRO A 8 3.08 -4.60 3.54
N PRO A 9 2.61 -4.52 2.28
CA PRO A 9 1.26 -4.91 1.91
C PRO A 9 0.88 -6.32 2.39
N HIS A 10 -0.40 -6.54 2.61
CA HIS A 10 -0.96 -7.79 3.13
C HIS A 10 -0.63 -8.98 2.21
N ARG A 11 0.01 -10.00 2.80
CA ARG A 11 0.49 -11.18 2.06
C ARG A 11 -0.65 -12.02 1.47
N GLY A 12 -1.88 -11.90 1.99
CA GLY A 12 -3.05 -12.56 1.40
C GLY A 12 -3.41 -12.05 0.00
N ASP A 13 -3.23 -10.75 -0.26
CA ASP A 13 -3.38 -10.19 -1.62
C ASP A 13 -2.36 -10.80 -2.57
N LEU A 14 -1.12 -10.91 -2.11
CA LEU A 14 -0.03 -11.52 -2.88
C LEU A 14 -0.30 -13.00 -3.17
N ALA A 15 -0.74 -13.77 -2.17
CA ALA A 15 -1.04 -15.19 -2.33
C ALA A 15 -2.13 -15.45 -3.38
N ILE A 16 -3.20 -14.65 -3.38
CA ILE A 16 -4.27 -14.74 -4.38
C ILE A 16 -3.76 -14.40 -5.77
N ASN A 17 -2.98 -13.33 -5.91
CA ASN A 17 -2.41 -12.94 -7.20
C ASN A 17 -1.44 -14.01 -7.73
N ILE A 18 -0.69 -14.70 -6.87
CA ILE A 18 0.18 -15.83 -7.27
C ILE A 18 -0.67 -17.02 -7.73
N ALA A 19 -1.72 -17.37 -6.99
CA ALA A 19 -2.61 -18.46 -7.38
C ALA A 19 -3.27 -18.20 -8.75
N LEU A 20 -3.74 -16.98 -8.99
CA LEU A 20 -4.29 -16.57 -10.30
C LEU A 20 -3.24 -16.52 -11.41
N GLY A 21 -2.00 -16.16 -11.06
CA GLY A 21 -0.85 -16.11 -11.97
C GLY A 21 -0.42 -17.46 -12.55
N THR A 22 -1.00 -18.56 -12.08
CA THR A 22 -0.90 -19.86 -12.77
C THR A 22 -1.56 -19.83 -14.15
N THR A 23 -2.46 -18.87 -14.38
CA THR A 23 -3.05 -18.62 -15.70
C THR A 23 -2.23 -17.59 -16.47
N LEU A 24 -2.01 -17.84 -17.76
CA LEU A 24 -1.26 -16.93 -18.63
C LEU A 24 -1.88 -15.52 -18.69
N LEU A 25 -3.20 -15.44 -18.54
CA LEU A 25 -3.95 -14.18 -18.54
C LEU A 25 -3.61 -13.28 -17.35
N TRP A 26 -3.38 -13.86 -16.16
CA TRP A 26 -3.16 -13.10 -14.92
C TRP A 26 -1.69 -12.83 -14.60
N LEU A 27 -0.74 -13.46 -15.31
CA LEU A 27 0.69 -13.31 -15.07
C LEU A 27 1.17 -11.85 -14.94
N PRO A 28 0.79 -10.91 -15.83
CA PRO A 28 1.23 -9.51 -15.70
C PRO A 28 0.81 -8.86 -14.37
N LEU A 29 -0.41 -9.15 -13.90
CA LEU A 29 -0.94 -8.63 -12.64
C LEU A 29 -0.23 -9.27 -11.43
N THR A 30 0.14 -10.54 -11.52
CA THR A 30 0.93 -11.23 -10.50
C THR A 30 2.30 -10.60 -10.32
N PHE A 31 3.00 -10.27 -11.40
CA PHE A 31 4.30 -9.58 -11.32
C PHE A 31 4.17 -8.20 -10.66
N ALA A 32 3.10 -7.45 -10.96
CA ALA A 32 2.83 -6.18 -10.31
C ALA A 32 2.55 -6.33 -8.80
N ALA A 33 1.81 -7.37 -8.39
CA ALA A 33 1.57 -7.68 -6.98
C ALA A 33 2.86 -8.10 -6.25
N LEU A 34 3.71 -8.91 -6.89
CA LEU A 34 5.02 -9.31 -6.37
C LEU A 34 5.92 -8.10 -6.14
N GLY A 35 6.04 -7.21 -7.14
CA GLY A 35 6.84 -5.99 -7.01
C GLY A 35 6.40 -5.14 -5.82
N ARG A 36 5.09 -4.94 -5.64
CA ARG A 36 4.56 -4.22 -4.46
C ARG A 36 4.91 -4.93 -3.15
N GLY A 37 4.68 -6.25 -3.07
CA GLY A 37 4.92 -7.02 -1.86
C GLY A 37 6.40 -7.09 -1.44
N ILE A 38 7.33 -6.92 -2.38
CA ILE A 38 8.78 -6.93 -2.10
C ILE A 38 9.30 -5.52 -1.79
N PHE A 39 8.88 -4.51 -2.56
CA PHE A 39 9.53 -3.20 -2.55
C PHE A 39 8.78 -2.12 -1.78
N VAL A 40 7.50 -2.31 -1.45
CA VAL A 40 6.70 -1.27 -0.78
C VAL A 40 6.56 -1.58 0.72
N ASN A 41 6.77 -0.56 1.55
CA ASN A 41 6.49 -0.58 2.98
C ASN A 41 5.69 0.65 3.39
N TYR A 42 4.73 0.46 4.29
CA TYR A 42 4.00 1.57 4.90
C TYR A 42 4.42 1.73 6.35
N ARG A 43 4.48 2.98 6.81
CA ARG A 43 4.79 3.34 8.18
C ARG A 43 3.78 4.40 8.65
N PHE A 44 3.13 4.13 9.76
CA PHE A 44 2.19 5.03 10.42
C PHE A 44 2.79 5.47 11.75
N THR A 45 2.97 6.77 11.92
CA THR A 45 3.50 7.35 13.15
C THR A 45 2.49 8.25 13.83
N ASP A 46 2.90 8.96 14.89
CA ASP A 46 2.08 9.98 15.58
C ASP A 46 1.86 11.25 14.76
N ARG A 47 2.69 11.51 13.74
CA ARG A 47 2.66 12.79 13.00
C ARG A 47 2.43 12.66 11.51
N ARG A 48 2.74 11.51 10.91
CA ARG A 48 2.68 11.30 9.47
C ARG A 48 2.41 9.85 9.07
N ILE A 49 1.98 9.71 7.82
CA ILE A 49 1.93 8.46 7.08
C ILE A 49 3.06 8.49 6.06
N THR A 50 3.87 7.44 6.03
CA THR A 50 4.97 7.28 5.09
C THR A 50 4.74 6.05 4.22
N VAL A 51 4.84 6.24 2.91
CA VAL A 51 4.87 5.16 1.91
C VAL A 51 6.26 5.11 1.32
N SER A 52 7.05 4.10 1.69
CA SER A 52 8.40 3.91 1.19
C SER A 52 8.41 2.83 0.11
N THR A 53 8.97 3.17 -1.04
CA THR A 53 9.29 2.23 -2.12
C THR A 53 10.79 2.07 -2.19
N SER A 54 11.28 0.84 -2.05
CA SER A 54 12.69 0.46 -2.05
C SER A 54 12.97 -0.52 -3.18
N ALA A 55 12.74 -0.10 -4.43
CA ALA A 55 13.05 -0.91 -5.60
C ALA A 55 14.47 -0.60 -6.12
N PRO A 56 15.18 -1.56 -6.75
CA PRO A 56 16.54 -1.35 -7.27
C PRO A 56 16.67 -0.16 -8.23
N TRP A 57 15.59 0.17 -8.93
CA TRP A 57 15.51 1.27 -9.89
C TRP A 57 14.82 2.52 -9.35
N LYS A 58 14.22 2.44 -8.15
CA LYS A 58 13.42 3.54 -7.60
C LYS A 58 13.33 3.43 -6.08
N THR A 59 14.04 4.34 -5.41
CA THR A 59 13.98 4.52 -3.96
C THR A 59 13.33 5.86 -3.66
N GLU A 60 12.06 5.83 -3.26
CA GLU A 60 11.28 7.03 -2.93
C GLU A 60 10.51 6.82 -1.65
N SER A 61 10.36 7.88 -0.86
CA SER A 61 9.50 7.90 0.31
C SER A 61 8.51 9.06 0.17
N LEU A 62 7.23 8.75 0.16
CA LEU A 62 6.16 9.73 0.16
C LEU A 62 5.67 9.89 1.59
N ASP A 63 5.87 11.09 2.15
CA ASP A 63 5.45 11.43 3.50
C ASP A 63 4.24 12.36 3.44
N ALA A 64 3.20 12.07 4.21
CA ALA A 64 2.05 12.92 4.41
C ALA A 64 1.86 13.24 5.89
N ALA A 65 2.02 14.51 6.26
CA ALA A 65 1.71 14.97 7.60
C ALA A 65 0.18 14.92 7.83
N TYR A 66 -0.27 14.49 9.01
CA TYR A 66 -1.70 14.38 9.29
C TYR A 66 -2.45 15.71 9.19
N GLN A 67 -1.77 16.84 9.41
CA GLN A 67 -2.33 18.18 9.27
C GLN A 67 -2.73 18.51 7.83
N GLU A 68 -2.04 17.91 6.85
CA GLU A 68 -2.28 18.12 5.42
C GLU A 68 -3.31 17.16 4.84
N VAL A 69 -3.73 16.15 5.61
CA VAL A 69 -4.78 15.21 5.18
C VAL A 69 -6.13 15.91 5.17
N LYS A 70 -6.81 15.85 4.03
CA LYS A 70 -8.15 16.38 3.82
C LYS A 70 -9.22 15.32 3.99
N ASP A 71 -8.99 14.14 3.42
CA ASP A 71 -9.95 13.04 3.42
C ASP A 71 -9.23 11.69 3.33
N VAL A 72 -9.83 10.65 3.91
CA VAL A 72 -9.32 9.28 3.88
C VAL A 72 -10.46 8.35 3.48
N LYS A 73 -10.28 7.64 2.37
CA LYS A 73 -11.24 6.66 1.87
C LYS A 73 -10.65 5.27 1.91
N THR A 74 -11.41 4.29 2.39
CA THR A 74 -10.99 2.89 2.45
C THR A 74 -11.93 2.02 1.64
N VAL A 75 -11.37 1.02 0.96
CA VAL A 75 -12.11 0.03 0.18
C VAL A 75 -11.65 -1.36 0.60
N GLY A 76 -12.56 -2.14 1.18
CA GLY A 76 -12.27 -3.52 1.56
C GLY A 76 -12.03 -4.41 0.34
N ARG A 77 -11.03 -5.28 0.44
CA ARG A 77 -10.70 -6.36 -0.50
C ARG A 77 -10.68 -7.70 0.24
N GLY A 78 -10.71 -8.81 -0.52
CA GLY A 78 -10.59 -10.14 0.07
C GLY A 78 -11.59 -10.39 1.20
N LEU A 79 -12.88 -10.11 0.96
CA LEU A 79 -13.95 -10.24 1.98
C LEU A 79 -13.76 -9.38 3.24
N GLY A 80 -12.94 -8.33 3.18
CA GLY A 80 -12.71 -7.40 4.30
C GLY A 80 -11.51 -7.76 5.20
N PHE A 81 -10.71 -8.75 4.83
CA PHE A 81 -9.48 -9.10 5.56
C PHE A 81 -8.33 -8.11 5.30
N TRP A 82 -8.33 -7.42 4.16
CA TRP A 82 -7.42 -6.32 3.84
C TRP A 82 -8.14 -5.31 2.95
N GLY A 83 -7.53 -4.17 2.65
CA GLY A 83 -8.17 -3.17 1.80
C GLY A 83 -7.20 -2.16 1.23
N ASP A 84 -7.70 -1.31 0.35
CA ASP A 84 -6.97 -0.13 -0.09
C ASP A 84 -7.39 1.08 0.74
N MET A 85 -6.46 2.00 0.93
CA MET A 85 -6.68 3.29 1.54
C MET A 85 -6.17 4.37 0.60
N VAL A 86 -6.98 5.39 0.36
CA VAL A 86 -6.60 6.57 -0.41
C VAL A 86 -6.66 7.77 0.52
N VAL A 87 -5.49 8.37 0.74
CA VAL A 87 -5.34 9.60 1.52
C VAL A 87 -5.30 10.76 0.54
N THR A 88 -6.28 11.66 0.64
CA THR A 88 -6.33 12.88 -0.17
C THR A 88 -5.77 14.04 0.65
N LEU A 89 -4.78 14.73 0.12
CA LEU A 89 -4.14 15.88 0.74
C LEU A 89 -4.89 17.18 0.41
N ARG A 90 -4.66 18.22 1.22
CA ARG A 90 -5.29 19.54 1.05
C ARG A 90 -4.93 20.20 -0.28
N ASN A 91 -3.73 19.94 -0.81
CA ASN A 91 -3.29 20.43 -2.11
C ASN A 91 -3.92 19.68 -3.30
N GLY A 92 -4.69 18.61 -3.05
CA GLY A 92 -5.35 17.80 -4.07
C GLY A 92 -4.63 16.51 -4.42
N ASP A 93 -3.39 16.30 -3.95
CA ASP A 93 -2.63 15.08 -4.20
C ASP A 93 -3.27 13.88 -3.50
N LYS A 94 -3.07 12.70 -4.08
CA LYS A 94 -3.60 11.44 -3.55
C LYS A 94 -2.48 10.45 -3.33
N ILE A 95 -2.44 9.89 -2.13
CA ILE A 95 -1.55 8.81 -1.76
C ILE A 95 -2.38 7.53 -1.68
N GLU A 96 -2.05 6.57 -2.53
CA GLU A 96 -2.70 5.25 -2.55
C GLU A 96 -1.87 4.23 -1.77
N LEU A 97 -2.44 3.71 -0.69
CA LEU A 97 -1.91 2.56 0.03
C LEU A 97 -2.77 1.36 -0.36
N ARG A 98 -2.14 0.31 -0.89
CA ARG A 98 -2.86 -0.86 -1.42
C ARG A 98 -2.64 -2.07 -0.53
N SER A 99 -3.70 -2.86 -0.38
CA SER A 99 -3.65 -4.11 0.38
C SER A 99 -3.18 -3.93 1.83
N LEU A 100 -3.57 -2.85 2.52
CA LEU A 100 -3.34 -2.68 3.95
C LEU A 100 -4.10 -3.73 4.77
N PRO A 101 -3.50 -4.29 5.83
CA PRO A 101 -4.23 -5.15 6.76
C PRO A 101 -5.27 -4.35 7.55
N LYS A 102 -6.24 -5.08 8.10
CA LYS A 102 -7.30 -4.55 8.98
C LYS A 102 -6.75 -4.06 10.32
#